data_AF-A0A9N9PCC7-F1
#
_entry.id   AF-A0A9N9PCC7-F1
#
_cell.length_a   1.000
_cell.length_b   1.000
_cell.length_c   1.000
_cell.angle_alpha   90.00
_cell.angle_beta   90.00
_cell.angle_gamma   90.00
#
_symmetry.space_group_name_H-M   'P 1'
#
loop_
_entity.id
_entity.type
_entity.pdbx_description
1 polymer ?
#
loop_
_entity_poly.entity_id
_entity_poly.type
_entity_poly.pdbx_seq_one_letter_code
_entity_poly.pdbx_strand_id
1 'polypeptide(L)'
;TLCAFKDGKPLNMILDDGGDLTALVHEKHPEFLPGIKGISEETTTGVHNLYKMLKEGKLKVTAINVNNSVTKSKFDNLYGCRESLIDGIKRATDVQIAGKVAVVAGYGDVGKGCSAALRGMGAR
;
A
#
# COMPACT_ATOMS: atom_id res chain seq x y z
N THR A 1 5.76 13.27 15.93
CA THR A 1 4.91 13.16 14.72
C THR A 1 3.43 13.32 15.05
N LEU A 2 2.87 12.60 16.04
CA LEU A 2 1.43 12.68 16.37
C LEU A 2 0.96 14.05 16.88
N CYS A 3 1.83 14.82 17.57
CA CYS A 3 1.57 16.19 18.01
C CYS A 3 2.52 17.21 17.36
N ALA A 4 3.02 16.92 16.16
CA ALA A 4 4.00 17.78 15.47
C ALA A 4 3.37 19.00 14.77
N PHE A 5 2.05 19.19 14.91
CA PHE A 5 1.34 20.29 14.26
C PHE A 5 1.49 21.60 15.04
N LYS A 6 1.20 22.70 14.34
CA LYS A 6 1.25 24.04 14.90
C LYS A 6 0.49 24.11 16.23
N ASP A 7 1.11 24.78 17.20
CA ASP A 7 0.58 24.95 18.56
C ASP A 7 0.44 23.63 19.37
N GLY A 8 1.17 22.58 18.99
CA GLY A 8 1.18 21.29 19.69
C GLY A 8 -0.10 20.46 19.48
N LYS A 9 -0.91 20.81 18.49
CA LYS A 9 -2.17 20.10 18.20
C LYS A 9 -1.91 18.65 17.80
N PRO A 10 -2.76 17.70 18.24
CA PRO A 10 -2.68 16.32 17.78
C PRO A 10 -3.14 16.21 16.32
N LEU A 11 -2.80 15.10 15.66
CA LEU A 11 -3.35 14.77 14.34
C LEU A 11 -4.89 14.75 14.36
N ASN A 12 -5.48 15.12 13.24
CA ASN A 12 -6.93 15.07 13.01
C ASN A 12 -7.31 14.30 11.74
N MET A 13 -6.33 13.76 11.01
CA MET A 13 -6.50 12.95 9.81
C MET A 13 -5.37 11.93 9.77
N ILE A 14 -5.65 10.75 9.21
CA ILE A 14 -4.63 9.75 8.89
C ILE A 14 -4.62 9.54 7.38
N LEU A 15 -3.44 9.62 6.77
CA LEU A 15 -3.17 9.17 5.41
C LEU A 15 -2.15 8.04 5.56
N ASP A 16 -2.55 6.83 5.18
CA ASP A 16 -1.83 5.60 5.50
C ASP A 16 -1.59 4.73 4.28
N ASP A 17 -0.47 4.02 4.31
CA ASP A 17 -0.01 3.08 3.30
C ASP A 17 0.48 1.84 4.05
N GLY A 18 -0.37 0.82 4.13
CA GLY A 18 -0.07 -0.47 4.77
C GLY A 18 -0.77 -0.67 6.11
N GLY A 19 -1.31 0.38 6.72
CA GLY A 19 -2.12 0.34 7.93
C GLY A 19 -1.34 0.46 9.24
N ASP A 20 -0.03 0.69 9.20
CA ASP A 20 0.83 0.75 10.40
C ASP A 20 0.51 1.96 11.28
N LEU A 21 0.27 3.14 10.68
CA LEU A 21 -0.09 4.34 11.45
C LEU A 21 -1.49 4.19 12.06
N THR A 22 -2.41 3.61 11.30
CA THR A 22 -3.77 3.28 11.76
C THR A 22 -3.72 2.34 12.96
N ALA A 23 -2.92 1.26 12.87
CA ALA A 23 -2.74 0.30 13.96
C ALA A 23 -2.10 0.97 15.19
N LEU A 24 -1.03 1.75 14.98
CA LEU A 24 -0.34 2.47 16.05
C LEU A 24 -1.30 3.36 16.85
N VAL A 25 -2.15 4.12 16.16
CA VAL A 25 -3.13 5.00 16.82
C VAL A 25 -4.22 4.19 17.52
N HIS A 26 -4.73 3.12 16.92
CA HIS A 26 -5.79 2.31 17.54
C HIS A 26 -5.30 1.52 18.76
N GLU A 27 -4.04 1.07 18.77
CA GLU A 27 -3.51 0.16 19.79
C GLU A 27 -2.74 0.90 20.89
N LYS A 28 -1.90 1.87 20.52
CA LYS A 28 -0.96 2.52 21.45
C LYS A 28 -1.34 3.95 21.81
N HIS A 29 -2.12 4.62 20.96
CA HIS A 29 -2.54 6.00 21.19
C HIS A 29 -4.05 6.24 21.00
N PRO A 30 -4.91 5.41 21.64
CA PRO A 30 -6.36 5.52 21.47
C PRO A 30 -6.92 6.87 21.92
N GLU A 31 -6.19 7.62 22.77
CA GLU A 31 -6.55 8.97 23.22
C GLU A 31 -6.71 9.97 22.06
N PHE A 32 -6.08 9.74 20.91
CA PHE A 32 -6.20 10.63 19.75
C PHE A 32 -7.40 10.31 18.85
N LEU A 33 -7.99 9.11 18.94
CA LEU A 33 -9.07 8.67 18.06
C LEU A 33 -10.26 9.64 17.99
N PRO A 34 -10.76 10.24 19.10
CA PRO A 34 -11.88 11.19 19.03
C PRO A 34 -11.60 12.45 18.22
N GLY A 35 -10.32 12.84 18.08
CA GLY A 35 -9.89 14.02 17.32
C GLY A 35 -9.77 13.78 15.82
N ILE A 36 -9.69 12.52 15.39
CA ILE A 36 -9.41 12.13 14.01
C ILE A 36 -10.71 12.07 13.21
N LYS A 37 -10.74 12.77 12.08
CA LYS A 37 -11.90 12.93 11.21
C LYS A 37 -12.02 11.86 10.14
N GLY A 38 -10.91 11.22 9.77
CA GLY A 38 -10.92 10.17 8.77
C GLY A 38 -9.56 9.55 8.53
N ILE A 39 -9.59 8.41 7.86
CA ILE A 39 -8.44 7.66 7.37
C ILE A 39 -8.57 7.51 5.84
N SER A 40 -7.50 7.72 5.10
CA SER A 40 -7.40 7.24 3.71
C SER A 40 -6.31 6.19 3.63
N GLU A 41 -6.64 4.99 3.13
CA GLU A 41 -5.70 3.88 3.02
C GLU A 41 -5.44 3.50 1.57
N GLU A 42 -4.14 3.47 1.22
CA GLU A 42 -3.66 3.35 -0.15
C GLU A 42 -3.45 1.91 -0.62
N THR A 43 -3.17 0.94 0.25
CA THR A 43 -2.74 -0.40 -0.18
C THR A 43 -3.76 -1.50 0.03
N THR A 44 -3.57 -2.58 -0.74
CA THR A 44 -4.37 -3.79 -0.63
C THR A 44 -4.31 -4.40 0.78
N THR A 45 -3.12 -4.42 1.39
CA THR A 45 -2.91 -4.99 2.73
C THR A 45 -3.57 -4.13 3.81
N GLY A 46 -3.36 -2.82 3.79
CA GLY A 46 -3.98 -1.92 4.77
C GLY A 46 -5.51 -1.94 4.67
N VAL A 47 -6.06 -1.95 3.44
CA VAL A 47 -7.51 -2.09 3.22
C VAL A 47 -8.05 -3.40 3.81
N HIS A 48 -7.34 -4.52 3.64
CA HIS A 48 -7.75 -5.79 4.22
C HIS A 48 -7.81 -5.72 5.76
N ASN A 49 -6.82 -5.06 6.37
CA ASN A 49 -6.78 -4.84 7.81
C ASN A 49 -7.94 -3.93 8.28
N LEU A 50 -8.26 -2.87 7.54
CA LEU A 50 -9.42 -2.02 7.84
C LEU A 50 -10.74 -2.80 7.82
N TYR A 51 -10.96 -3.66 6.82
CA TYR A 51 -12.16 -4.52 6.78
C TYR A 51 -12.20 -5.51 7.94
N LYS A 52 -11.06 -6.09 8.33
CA LYS A 52 -10.96 -6.95 9.51
C LYS A 52 -11.32 -6.20 10.79
N MET A 53 -10.74 -5.02 11.01
CA MET A 53 -11.06 -4.15 12.14
C MET A 53 -12.53 -3.74 12.16
N LEU A 54 -13.12 -3.44 11.01
CA LEU A 54 -14.53 -3.12 10.89
C LEU A 54 -15.41 -4.31 11.29
N LYS A 55 -15.12 -5.50 10.78
CA LYS A 55 -15.84 -6.74 11.11
C LYS A 55 -15.74 -7.11 12.59
N GLU A 56 -14.60 -6.82 13.22
CA GLU A 56 -14.35 -7.03 14.65
C GLU A 56 -14.90 -5.91 15.55
N GLY A 57 -15.50 -4.85 14.97
CA GLY A 57 -15.98 -3.68 15.74
C GLY A 57 -14.87 -2.83 16.36
N LYS A 58 -13.63 -3.03 15.91
CA LYS A 58 -12.42 -2.35 16.41
C LYS A 58 -12.09 -1.06 15.67
N LEU A 59 -12.54 -0.91 14.42
CA LEU A 59 -12.33 0.33 13.67
C LEU A 59 -13.15 1.47 14.30
N LYS A 60 -12.47 2.49 14.83
CA LYS A 60 -13.11 3.61 15.55
C LYS A 60 -13.21 4.90 14.75
N VAL A 61 -12.60 4.94 13.57
CA VAL A 61 -12.56 6.11 12.68
C VAL A 61 -13.04 5.69 11.29
N THR A 62 -13.80 6.56 10.63
CA THR A 62 -14.22 6.34 9.24
C THR A 62 -13.01 6.26 8.32
N ALA A 63 -12.98 5.25 7.44
CA ALA A 63 -11.89 5.05 6.51
C ALA A 63 -12.38 5.00 5.06
N ILE A 64 -11.62 5.63 4.17
CA ILE A 64 -11.79 5.58 2.71
C ILE A 64 -10.75 4.63 2.14
N ASN A 65 -11.24 3.61 1.43
CA ASN A 65 -10.41 2.71 0.64
C ASN A 65 -10.03 3.41 -0.68
N VAL A 66 -8.80 3.91 -0.76
CA VAL A 66 -8.27 4.52 -1.98
C VAL A 66 -7.76 3.44 -2.94
N ASN A 67 -7.23 2.34 -2.43
CA ASN A 67 -6.67 1.25 -3.23
C ASN A 67 -7.64 0.75 -4.31
N ASN A 68 -8.93 0.60 -3.98
CA ASN A 68 -9.93 0.05 -4.89
C ASN A 68 -10.56 1.08 -5.85
N SER A 69 -10.12 2.34 -5.83
CA SER A 69 -10.41 3.23 -6.96
C SER A 69 -9.82 2.65 -8.24
N VAL A 70 -10.56 2.72 -9.35
CA VAL A 70 -10.13 2.15 -10.65
C VAL A 70 -8.82 2.78 -11.10
N THR A 71 -8.72 4.10 -10.96
CA THR A 71 -7.52 4.88 -11.28
C THR A 71 -6.32 4.58 -10.37
N LYS A 72 -6.52 3.92 -9.24
CA LYS A 72 -5.45 3.46 -8.34
C LYS A 72 -5.10 2.02 -8.67
N SER A 73 -5.98 1.07 -8.32
CA SER A 73 -5.73 -0.37 -8.47
C SER A 73 -5.29 -0.80 -9.87
N LYS A 74 -5.88 -0.25 -10.93
CA LYS A 74 -5.59 -0.67 -12.31
C LYS A 74 -4.43 0.08 -12.95
N PHE A 75 -3.92 1.12 -12.30
CA PHE A 75 -2.78 1.88 -12.81
C PHE A 75 -1.55 1.68 -11.95
N ASP A 76 -1.61 2.06 -10.68
CA ASP A 76 -0.47 1.98 -9.77
C ASP A 76 0.02 0.54 -9.60
N ASN A 77 -0.85 -0.36 -9.11
CA ASN A 77 -0.45 -1.75 -8.86
C ASN A 77 -0.03 -2.48 -10.15
N LEU A 78 -0.66 -2.17 -11.29
CA LEU A 78 -0.41 -2.88 -12.55
C LEU A 78 0.70 -2.25 -13.38
N TYR A 79 0.51 -1.00 -13.81
CA TYR A 79 1.46 -0.30 -14.68
C TYR A 79 2.66 0.22 -13.90
N GLY A 80 2.47 0.68 -12.66
CA GLY A 80 3.57 1.10 -11.79
C GLY A 80 4.56 -0.04 -11.57
N CYS A 81 4.12 -1.20 -11.09
CA CYS A 81 4.99 -2.36 -10.90
C CYS A 81 5.59 -2.90 -12.21
N ARG A 82 4.90 -2.75 -13.35
CA ARG A 82 5.45 -3.14 -14.66
C ARG A 82 6.69 -2.33 -15.03
N GLU A 83 6.77 -1.07 -14.60
CA GLU A 83 7.93 -0.21 -14.88
C GLU A 83 8.97 -0.31 -13.77
N SER A 84 8.56 -0.18 -12.50
CA SER A 84 9.48 -0.05 -11.37
C SER A 84 10.19 -1.36 -10.97
N LEU A 85 9.60 -2.53 -11.24
CA LEU A 85 10.21 -3.82 -10.88
C LEU A 85 11.55 -4.02 -11.59
N ILE A 86 11.56 -3.89 -12.92
CA ILE A 86 12.75 -4.13 -13.73
C ILE A 86 13.79 -3.05 -13.42
N ASP A 87 13.35 -1.80 -13.24
CA ASP A 87 14.21 -0.69 -12.86
C ASP A 87 14.95 -0.98 -11.55
N GLY A 88 14.24 -1.42 -10.50
CA GLY A 88 14.83 -1.81 -9.23
C GLY A 88 15.86 -2.94 -9.35
N ILE A 89 15.51 -4.02 -10.06
CA ILE A 89 16.42 -5.16 -10.29
C ILE A 89 17.68 -4.70 -11.04
N LYS A 90 17.52 -3.86 -12.06
CA LYS A 90 18.62 -3.35 -12.88
C LYS A 90 19.54 -2.46 -12.07
N ARG A 91 19.01 -1.44 -11.40
CA ARG A 91 19.83 -0.53 -10.56
C ARG A 91 20.59 -1.26 -9.46
N ALA A 92 20.01 -2.33 -8.92
CA ALA A 92 20.62 -3.06 -7.82
C ALA A 92 21.69 -4.08 -8.25
N THR A 93 21.57 -4.64 -9.45
CA THR A 93 22.35 -5.84 -9.83
C THR A 93 22.97 -5.82 -11.22
N ASP A 94 22.53 -4.90 -12.09
CA ASP A 94 22.84 -4.86 -13.53
C ASP A 94 22.60 -6.17 -14.30
N VAL A 95 21.91 -7.14 -13.68
CA VAL A 95 21.82 -8.50 -14.20
C VAL A 95 21.07 -8.55 -15.52
N GLN A 96 21.54 -9.37 -16.47
CA GLN A 96 20.79 -9.66 -17.69
C GLN A 96 19.49 -10.40 -17.36
N ILE A 97 18.35 -9.92 -17.84
CA ILE A 97 17.03 -10.55 -17.60
C ILE A 97 16.71 -11.59 -18.68
N ALA A 98 17.06 -11.31 -19.94
CA ALA A 98 16.81 -12.18 -21.07
C ALA A 98 17.42 -13.58 -20.87
N GLY A 99 16.64 -14.62 -21.16
CA GLY A 99 17.04 -16.03 -21.04
C GLY A 99 17.01 -16.59 -19.62
N LYS A 100 16.74 -15.77 -18.59
CA LYS A 100 16.57 -16.26 -17.22
C LYS A 100 15.17 -16.79 -16.99
N VAL A 101 15.06 -17.67 -16.00
CA VAL A 101 13.78 -18.11 -15.45
C VAL A 101 13.41 -17.15 -14.33
N ALA A 102 12.23 -16.54 -14.39
CA ALA A 102 11.75 -15.62 -13.37
C ALA A 102 10.49 -16.18 -12.71
N VAL A 103 10.52 -16.34 -11.38
CA VAL A 103 9.38 -16.82 -10.61
C VAL A 103 8.63 -15.63 -10.03
N VAL A 104 7.37 -15.46 -10.43
CA VAL A 104 6.45 -14.46 -9.85
C VAL A 104 5.40 -15.18 -9.01
N ALA A 105 5.48 -15.01 -7.69
CA ALA A 105 4.52 -15.62 -6.77
C ALA A 105 3.25 -14.74 -6.65
N GLY A 106 2.19 -15.16 -7.34
CA GLY A 106 0.88 -14.48 -7.35
C GLY A 106 0.59 -13.75 -8.67
N TYR A 107 -0.69 -13.73 -9.09
CA TYR A 107 -1.12 -13.16 -10.38
C TYR A 107 -2.27 -12.16 -10.24
N GLY A 108 -2.26 -11.40 -9.14
CA GLY A 108 -3.09 -10.19 -8.94
C GLY A 108 -2.64 -9.03 -9.82
N ASP A 109 -3.08 -7.79 -9.55
CA ASP A 109 -2.71 -6.63 -10.38
C ASP A 109 -1.18 -6.40 -10.39
N VAL A 110 -0.52 -6.48 -9.23
CA VAL A 110 0.95 -6.45 -9.10
C VAL A 110 1.60 -7.57 -9.89
N GLY A 111 1.19 -8.82 -9.65
CA GLY A 111 1.76 -9.99 -10.32
C GLY A 111 1.64 -9.93 -11.85
N LYS A 112 0.49 -9.47 -12.37
CA LYS A 112 0.30 -9.24 -13.80
C LYS A 112 1.28 -8.21 -14.36
N GLY A 113 1.50 -7.10 -13.65
CA GLY A 113 2.47 -6.08 -14.03
C GLY A 113 3.90 -6.62 -14.07
N CYS A 114 4.30 -7.29 -12.99
CA CYS A 114 5.60 -7.93 -12.84
C CYS A 114 5.87 -8.99 -13.93
N SER A 115 4.93 -9.91 -14.14
CA SER A 115 5.05 -10.95 -15.17
C SER A 115 5.12 -10.37 -16.58
N ALA A 116 4.33 -9.33 -16.87
CA ALA A 116 4.37 -8.66 -18.18
C ALA A 116 5.74 -8.00 -18.42
N ALA A 117 6.31 -7.34 -17.42
CA ALA A 117 7.62 -6.69 -17.51
C ALA A 117 8.76 -7.70 -17.74
N LEU A 118 8.81 -8.76 -16.93
CA LEU A 118 9.83 -9.81 -17.03
C LEU A 118 9.77 -10.52 -18.38
N ARG A 119 8.56 -10.88 -18.85
CA ARG A 119 8.37 -11.47 -20.17
C ARG A 119 8.79 -10.51 -21.30
N GLY A 120 8.46 -9.22 -21.17
CA GLY A 120 8.88 -8.18 -22.12
C GLY A 120 10.40 -8.04 -22.24
N MET A 121 11.14 -8.35 -21.18
CA MET A 121 12.60 -8.38 -21.14
C MET A 121 13.22 -9.74 -21.55
N GLY A 122 12.41 -10.69 -22.01
CA GLY A 122 12.87 -11.99 -22.52
C GLY A 122 13.13 -13.05 -21.45
N ALA A 123 12.59 -12.90 -20.24
CA ALA A 123 12.60 -13.97 -19.25
C ALA A 123 11.50 -15.01 -19.54
N ARG A 124 11.73 -16.26 -19.11
CA ARG A 124 10.75 -17.37 -19.10
C ARG A 124 10.04 -17.48 -17.77
#